data_AF-A0A7S1AS21-F1
#
_entry.id   AF-A0A7S1AS21-F1
#
_cell.length_a   1.000
_cell.length_b   1.000
_cell.length_c   1.000
_cell.angle_alpha   90.00
_cell.angle_beta   90.00
_cell.angle_gamma   90.00
#
_symmetry.space_group_name_H-M   'P 1'
#
loop_
_entity.id
_entity.type
_entity.pdbx_description
1 polymer ?
#
loop_
_entity_poly.entity_id
_entity_poly.type
_entity_poly.pdbx_seq_one_letter_code
_entity_poly.pdbx_strand_id
1 'polypeptide(L)'
;QILVCSTKVRECYAQEWGGGLSKDELLLPLQRVASELEVQAGQTGASVLLCSDVGCEVSKSQRSERGEVRLGVAEGLASSWHSASAAVLGDEPWTTASRFLAGKTVDYMFHDGRLNPLCVLGPWPGRPNAADLLRAGFPSDHLMLLA
;
A
#
# COMPACT_ATOMS: atom_id res chain seq x y z
N GLN A 1 -15.88 14.78 3.32
CA GLN A 1 -14.69 15.20 2.54
C GLN A 1 -13.64 14.12 2.68
N ILE A 2 -12.88 13.85 1.62
CA ILE A 2 -11.80 12.86 1.64
C ILE A 2 -10.51 13.56 1.20
N LEU A 3 -9.44 13.37 1.96
CA LEU A 3 -8.09 13.74 1.56
C LEU A 3 -7.40 12.50 1.02
N VAL A 4 -7.01 12.56 -0.24
CA VAL A 4 -6.34 11.45 -0.94
C VAL A 4 -4.89 11.85 -1.19
N CYS A 5 -3.97 10.98 -0.79
CA CYS A 5 -2.55 11.11 -1.10
C CYS A 5 -2.12 9.89 -1.91
N SER A 6 -1.43 10.12 -3.02
CA SER A 6 -0.81 9.06 -3.84
C SER A 6 0.70 9.22 -3.80
N THR A 7 1.42 8.19 -3.37
CA THR A 7 2.87 8.22 -3.21
C THR A 7 3.57 7.06 -3.88
N LYS A 8 4.79 7.29 -4.34
CA LYS A 8 5.76 6.24 -4.68
C LYS A 8 7.05 6.58 -3.95
N VAL A 9 7.44 5.72 -3.01
CA VAL A 9 8.63 5.95 -2.19
C VAL A 9 9.86 5.78 -3.07
N ARG A 10 10.80 6.74 -3.10
CA ARG A 10 11.97 6.68 -4.02
C ARG A 10 12.76 5.38 -3.85
N GLU A 11 12.82 4.89 -2.63
CA GLU A 11 13.52 3.70 -2.22
C GLU A 11 12.92 2.41 -2.83
N CYS A 12 11.65 2.42 -3.26
CA CYS A 12 11.04 1.27 -3.96
C CYS A 12 11.74 0.97 -5.29
N TYR A 13 12.24 1.99 -5.99
CA TYR A 13 13.00 1.79 -7.23
C TYR A 13 14.24 0.93 -6.96
N ALA A 14 14.95 1.14 -5.84
CA ALA A 14 16.10 0.31 -5.54
C ALA A 14 15.72 -1.17 -5.40
N GLN A 15 14.57 -1.47 -4.77
CA GLN A 15 14.04 -2.83 -4.61
C GLN A 15 13.65 -3.47 -5.94
N GLU A 16 13.00 -2.72 -6.84
CA GLU A 16 12.63 -3.17 -8.19
C GLU A 16 13.85 -3.59 -9.04
N TRP A 17 15.06 -3.15 -8.67
CA TRP A 17 16.32 -3.50 -9.33
C TRP A 17 17.24 -4.41 -8.49
N GLY A 18 16.71 -5.01 -7.42
CA GLY A 18 17.44 -5.98 -6.58
C GLY A 18 18.34 -5.37 -5.50
N GLY A 19 18.11 -4.11 -5.14
CA GLY A 19 18.74 -3.44 -4.00
C GLY A 19 18.35 -4.07 -2.66
N GLY A 20 19.19 -3.84 -1.64
CA GLY A 20 19.09 -4.48 -0.32
C GLY A 20 18.64 -3.55 0.81
N LEU A 21 17.74 -2.60 0.55
CA LEU A 21 17.19 -1.76 1.63
C LEU A 21 16.34 -2.60 2.59
N SER A 22 16.41 -2.27 3.87
CA SER A 22 15.55 -2.86 4.89
C SER A 22 14.11 -2.37 4.77
N LYS A 23 13.16 -3.12 5.34
CA LYS A 23 11.75 -2.70 5.39
C LYS A 23 11.56 -1.40 6.14
N ASP A 24 12.31 -1.18 7.22
CA ASP A 24 12.20 0.04 8.02
C ASP A 24 12.63 1.27 7.21
N GLU A 25 13.69 1.15 6.41
CA GLU A 25 14.13 2.22 5.49
C GLU A 25 13.09 2.52 4.41
N LEU A 26 12.38 1.51 3.91
CA LEU A 26 11.32 1.67 2.91
C LEU A 26 10.05 2.29 3.51
N LEU A 27 9.72 1.93 4.75
CA LEU A 27 8.50 2.41 5.41
C LEU A 27 8.66 3.81 5.98
N LEU A 28 9.86 4.24 6.40
CA LEU A 28 10.08 5.53 7.06
C LEU A 28 9.50 6.74 6.30
N PRO A 29 9.68 6.89 4.97
CA PRO A 29 9.08 7.99 4.22
C PRO A 29 7.55 7.94 4.21
N LEU A 30 6.98 6.73 4.10
CA LEU A 30 5.53 6.52 4.11
C LEU A 30 4.92 6.95 5.46
N GLN A 31 5.59 6.65 6.58
CA GLN A 31 5.09 7.03 7.92
C GLN A 31 5.01 8.55 8.05
N ARG A 32 6.00 9.28 7.51
CA ARG A 32 6.00 10.76 7.53
C ARG A 32 4.81 11.33 6.74
N VAL A 33 4.52 10.76 5.58
CA VAL A 33 3.37 11.17 4.77
C VAL A 33 2.06 10.85 5.49
N ALA A 34 1.95 9.66 6.08
CA ALA A 34 0.77 9.25 6.85
C ALA A 34 0.51 10.21 8.03
N SER A 35 1.55 10.55 8.80
CA SER A 35 1.45 11.52 9.91
C SER A 35 0.98 12.89 9.44
N GLU A 36 1.54 13.42 8.35
CA GLU A 36 1.13 14.73 7.83
C GLU A 36 -0.32 14.70 7.34
N LEU A 37 -0.73 13.63 6.65
CA LEU A 37 -2.09 13.47 6.16
C LEU A 37 -3.11 13.45 7.31
N GLU A 38 -2.78 12.79 8.43
CA GLU A 38 -3.59 12.80 9.65
C GLU A 38 -3.70 14.19 10.28
N VAL A 39 -2.60 14.93 10.36
CA VAL A 39 -2.59 16.30 10.91
C VAL A 39 -3.52 17.20 10.09
N GLN A 40 -3.43 17.16 8.76
CA GLN A 40 -4.28 17.95 7.87
C GLN A 40 -5.75 17.51 7.93
N ALA A 41 -5.99 16.20 8.05
CA ALA A 41 -7.33 15.66 8.22
C ALA A 41 -7.97 16.09 9.55
N GLY A 42 -7.18 16.13 10.64
CA GLY A 42 -7.63 16.58 11.95
C GLY A 42 -8.11 18.04 11.96
N GLN A 43 -7.50 18.90 11.14
CA GLN A 43 -7.88 20.32 11.02
C GLN A 43 -9.21 20.52 10.26
N THR A 44 -9.54 19.59 9.36
CA THR A 44 -10.67 19.71 8.44
C THR A 44 -11.81 18.74 8.74
N GLY A 45 -11.58 17.76 9.61
CA GLY A 45 -12.49 16.64 9.84
C GLY A 45 -12.60 15.66 8.66
N ALA A 46 -11.73 15.78 7.64
CA ALA A 46 -11.75 14.91 6.48
C ALA A 46 -11.35 13.46 6.84
N SER A 47 -11.87 12.49 6.09
CA SER A 47 -11.35 11.12 6.09
C SER A 47 -10.12 11.02 5.19
N VAL A 48 -9.21 10.08 5.47
CA VAL A 48 -7.96 9.95 4.72
C VAL A 48 -7.88 8.66 3.93
N LEU A 49 -7.28 8.76 2.75
CA LEU A 49 -6.90 7.64 1.89
C LEU A 49 -5.46 7.86 1.42
N LEU A 50 -4.59 6.89 1.66
CA LEU A 50 -3.19 6.88 1.25
C LEU A 50 -2.94 5.72 0.30
N CYS A 51 -2.76 6.02 -0.98
CA CYS A 51 -2.37 5.06 -2.00
C CYS A 51 -0.85 5.09 -2.14
N SER A 52 -0.16 3.96 -1.92
CA SER A 52 1.30 3.95 -2.04
C SER A 52 1.85 2.68 -2.66
N ASP A 53 2.82 2.86 -3.56
CA ASP A 53 3.83 1.85 -3.88
C ASP A 53 4.96 1.96 -2.84
N VAL A 54 5.09 0.92 -2.03
CA VAL A 54 5.98 0.85 -0.86
C VAL A 54 7.26 0.09 -1.19
N GLY A 55 7.27 -0.73 -2.24
CA GLY A 55 8.41 -1.59 -2.59
C GLY A 55 8.69 -2.75 -1.62
N CYS A 56 7.85 -2.97 -0.60
CA CYS A 56 7.93 -4.13 0.28
C CYS A 56 6.59 -4.54 0.86
N GLU A 57 6.49 -5.81 1.27
CA GLU A 57 5.34 -6.31 2.01
C GLU A 57 5.32 -5.76 3.44
N VAL A 58 4.20 -5.18 3.82
CA VAL A 58 3.87 -4.87 5.21
C VAL A 58 3.67 -6.18 5.97
N SER A 59 4.44 -6.39 7.03
CA SER A 59 4.45 -7.66 7.77
C SER A 59 3.10 -7.98 8.40
N LYS A 60 2.72 -9.27 8.45
CA LYS A 60 1.57 -9.74 9.23
C LYS A 60 1.72 -9.41 10.72
N SER A 61 2.94 -9.32 11.25
CA SER A 61 3.20 -8.91 12.64
C SER A 61 2.91 -7.43 12.91
N GLN A 62 2.78 -6.61 11.86
CA GLN A 62 2.37 -5.21 11.95
C GLN A 62 0.85 -5.05 11.83
N ARG A 63 0.10 -6.16 11.79
CA ARG A 63 -1.36 -6.20 11.71
C ARG A 63 -1.98 -6.57 13.04
N SER A 64 -3.00 -5.83 13.48
CA SER A 64 -3.86 -6.29 14.57
C SER A 64 -4.82 -7.38 14.09
N GLU A 65 -5.47 -8.07 15.03
CA GLU A 65 -6.56 -9.04 14.73
C GLU A 65 -7.72 -8.41 13.94
N ARG A 66 -7.82 -7.06 13.97
CA ARG A 66 -8.82 -6.28 13.23
C ARG A 66 -8.32 -5.79 11.87
N GLY A 67 -7.16 -6.26 11.43
CA GLY A 67 -6.55 -5.87 10.15
C GLY A 67 -5.92 -4.48 10.14
N GLU A 68 -5.72 -3.87 11.31
CA GLU A 68 -5.09 -2.55 11.42
C GLU A 68 -3.59 -2.68 11.17
N VAL A 69 -3.08 -1.95 10.19
CA VAL A 69 -1.67 -1.81 9.89
C VAL A 69 -1.09 -0.64 10.68
N ARG A 70 -0.06 -0.90 11.46
CA ARG A 70 0.73 0.17 12.09
C ARG A 70 1.78 0.67 11.10
N LEU A 71 1.50 1.81 10.46
CA LEU A 71 2.44 2.44 9.54
C LEU A 71 3.56 3.24 10.24
N GLY A 72 3.57 3.46 11.57
CA GLY A 72 4.71 4.10 12.24
C GLY A 72 4.46 4.64 13.65
N VAL A 73 5.54 5.15 14.26
CA VAL A 73 5.81 5.26 15.72
C VAL A 73 6.00 6.73 16.16
N ALA A 74 5.07 7.62 15.83
CA ALA A 74 5.07 8.93 16.47
C ALA A 74 4.31 8.80 17.80
N GLU A 75 5.03 8.93 18.92
CA GLU A 75 4.41 9.06 20.23
C GLU A 75 3.37 10.19 20.17
N GLY A 76 2.08 9.85 20.22
CA GLY A 76 0.96 10.79 20.18
C GLY A 76 0.05 10.72 18.95
N LEU A 77 0.41 10.00 17.88
CA LEU A 77 -0.51 9.73 16.76
C LEU A 77 -1.16 8.35 16.95
N ALA A 78 -2.46 8.36 17.25
CA ALA A 78 -3.22 7.21 17.74
C ALA A 78 -3.93 6.40 16.64
N SER A 79 -3.79 6.77 15.36
CA SER A 79 -4.61 6.21 14.29
C SER A 79 -4.10 4.86 13.82
N SER A 80 -4.97 3.85 13.91
CA SER A 80 -4.85 2.63 13.15
C SER A 80 -5.14 2.92 11.68
N TRP A 81 -4.17 2.63 10.81
CA TRP A 81 -4.42 2.56 9.37
C TRP A 81 -4.98 1.18 9.03
N HIS A 82 -5.79 1.11 7.99
CA HIS A 82 -6.40 -0.13 7.54
C HIS A 82 -6.08 -0.36 6.06
N SER A 83 -5.71 -1.58 5.68
CA SER A 83 -5.56 -1.92 4.27
C SER A 83 -6.93 -2.17 3.64
N ALA A 84 -7.20 -1.43 2.57
CA ALA A 84 -8.44 -1.53 1.82
C ALA A 84 -8.59 -2.91 1.14
N SER A 85 -7.49 -3.48 0.61
CA SER A 85 -7.48 -4.80 0.00
C SER A 85 -7.80 -5.89 1.02
N ALA A 86 -7.18 -5.84 2.21
CA ALA A 86 -7.48 -6.80 3.27
C ALA A 86 -8.92 -6.69 3.77
N ALA A 87 -9.48 -5.47 3.84
CA ALA A 87 -10.86 -5.27 4.25
C ALA A 87 -11.88 -5.88 3.27
N VAL A 88 -11.62 -5.79 1.96
CA VAL A 88 -12.55 -6.23 0.91
C VAL A 88 -12.33 -7.69 0.49
N LEU A 89 -11.07 -8.09 0.32
CA LEU A 89 -10.70 -9.40 -0.21
C LEU A 89 -10.38 -10.42 0.89
N GLY A 90 -10.23 -9.98 2.15
CA GLY A 90 -9.82 -10.82 3.28
C GLY A 90 -8.34 -11.21 3.26
N ASP A 91 -7.54 -10.70 2.32
CA ASP A 91 -6.12 -10.99 2.17
C ASP A 91 -5.36 -9.82 1.50
N GLU A 92 -4.03 -9.91 1.49
CA GLU A 92 -3.16 -9.07 0.68
C GLU A 92 -2.68 -9.80 -0.57
N PRO A 93 -3.37 -9.61 -1.69
CA PRO A 93 -2.89 -10.16 -2.95
C PRO A 93 -1.55 -9.57 -3.40
N TRP A 94 -0.81 -10.32 -4.22
CA TRP A 94 0.35 -9.76 -4.92
C TRP A 94 -0.07 -8.62 -5.85
N THR A 95 0.78 -7.61 -5.99
CA THR A 95 0.48 -6.41 -6.79
C THR A 95 1.53 -6.11 -7.84
N THR A 96 2.67 -6.80 -7.85
CA THR A 96 3.70 -6.62 -8.88
C THR A 96 4.24 -7.93 -9.44
N ALA A 97 4.60 -7.91 -10.72
CA ALA A 97 5.36 -8.93 -11.43
C ALA A 97 6.78 -8.46 -11.79
N SER A 98 7.24 -7.36 -11.19
CA SER A 98 8.59 -6.84 -11.41
C SER A 98 9.65 -7.88 -11.00
N ARG A 99 10.80 -7.87 -11.67
CA ARG A 99 11.79 -8.97 -11.61
C ARG A 99 12.18 -9.40 -10.19
N PHE A 100 12.33 -8.45 -9.26
CA PHE A 100 12.82 -8.71 -7.91
C PHE A 100 11.73 -8.67 -6.83
N LEU A 101 10.52 -8.24 -7.18
CA LEU A 101 9.37 -8.17 -6.27
C LEU A 101 8.19 -9.02 -6.75
N ALA A 102 8.35 -9.80 -7.83
CA ALA A 102 7.31 -10.62 -8.41
C ALA A 102 6.59 -11.47 -7.35
N GLY A 103 5.27 -11.34 -7.29
CA GLY A 103 4.42 -12.07 -6.36
C GLY A 103 4.33 -11.47 -4.97
N LYS A 104 4.90 -10.29 -4.72
CA LYS A 104 4.75 -9.55 -3.47
C LYS A 104 3.61 -8.54 -3.56
N THR A 105 3.02 -8.23 -2.41
CA THR A 105 2.18 -7.04 -2.23
C THR A 105 3.08 -5.86 -1.92
N VAL A 106 3.16 -4.90 -2.83
CA VAL A 106 3.98 -3.68 -2.66
C VAL A 106 3.17 -2.41 -2.83
N ASP A 107 2.09 -2.47 -3.62
CA ASP A 107 1.06 -1.44 -3.70
C ASP A 107 -0.03 -1.64 -2.63
N TYR A 108 -0.37 -0.56 -1.93
CA TYR A 108 -1.38 -0.55 -0.88
C TYR A 108 -2.28 0.67 -0.97
N MET A 109 -3.52 0.51 -0.52
CA MET A 109 -4.44 1.61 -0.23
C MET A 109 -4.80 1.57 1.24
N PHE A 110 -4.32 2.55 2.01
CA PHE A 110 -4.55 2.65 3.44
C PHE A 110 -5.62 3.71 3.76
N HIS A 111 -6.47 3.42 4.73
CA HIS A 111 -7.49 4.37 5.21
C HIS A 111 -7.60 4.39 6.74
N ASP A 112 -8.27 5.39 7.28
CA ASP A 112 -8.45 5.62 8.74
C ASP A 112 -9.63 4.86 9.37
N GLY A 113 -10.13 3.81 8.73
CA GLY A 113 -11.29 3.03 9.20
C GLY A 113 -12.65 3.74 9.13
N ARG A 114 -12.71 5.04 8.81
CA ARG A 114 -13.98 5.77 8.61
C ARG A 114 -14.52 5.63 7.19
N LEU A 115 -13.67 5.19 6.26
CA LEU A 115 -14.05 4.82 4.90
C LEU A 115 -14.48 3.36 4.83
N ASN A 116 -15.52 3.07 4.05
CA ASN A 116 -15.85 1.72 3.60
C ASN A 116 -15.19 1.51 2.23
N PRO A 117 -13.97 0.95 2.15
CA PRO A 117 -13.27 0.80 0.88
C PRO A 117 -14.01 -0.19 -0.02
N LEU A 118 -13.99 0.08 -1.33
CA LEU A 118 -14.34 -0.88 -2.38
C LEU A 118 -13.09 -1.28 -3.17
N CYS A 119 -11.97 -1.50 -2.46
CA CYS A 119 -10.71 -1.85 -3.09
C CYS A 119 -10.80 -3.18 -3.83
N VAL A 120 -10.71 -3.14 -5.15
CA VAL A 120 -10.60 -4.30 -6.01
C VAL A 120 -9.31 -4.21 -6.81
N LEU A 121 -8.68 -5.37 -7.01
CA LEU A 121 -7.61 -5.46 -7.98
C LEU A 121 -8.16 -5.56 -9.40
N GLY A 122 -7.45 -4.96 -10.34
CA GLY A 122 -7.63 -5.20 -11.77
C GLY A 122 -7.52 -6.69 -12.11
N PRO A 123 -7.97 -7.10 -13.32
CA PRO A 123 -8.16 -8.50 -13.66
C PRO A 123 -6.94 -9.35 -13.34
N TRP A 124 -7.14 -10.37 -12.50
CA TRP A 124 -6.10 -11.22 -11.94
C TRP A 124 -5.53 -12.21 -12.96
N PRO A 125 -4.28 -12.07 -13.42
CA PRO A 125 -3.64 -13.07 -14.25
C PRO A 125 -2.91 -14.04 -13.32
N GLY A 126 -3.61 -15.09 -12.87
CA GLY A 126 -3.04 -16.23 -12.15
C GLY A 126 -1.72 -15.99 -11.38
N ARG A 127 -0.59 -16.30 -12.02
CA ARG A 127 0.77 -16.19 -11.46
C ARG A 127 1.45 -14.89 -11.89
N PRO A 128 2.30 -14.28 -11.05
CA PRO A 128 3.02 -13.05 -11.38
C PRO A 128 4.02 -13.28 -12.51
N ASN A 129 3.74 -12.75 -13.70
CA ASN A 129 4.62 -12.79 -14.85
C ASN A 129 4.42 -11.53 -15.71
N ALA A 130 5.46 -10.69 -15.80
CA ALA A 130 5.40 -9.43 -16.55
C ALA A 130 5.12 -9.64 -18.05
N ALA A 131 5.64 -10.70 -18.67
CA ALA A 131 5.37 -10.99 -20.08
C ALA A 131 3.91 -11.41 -20.30
N ASP A 132 3.33 -12.17 -19.37
CA ASP A 132 1.92 -12.58 -19.46
C ASP A 132 0.98 -11.39 -19.21
N LEU A 133 1.33 -10.49 -18.28
CA LEU A 133 0.64 -9.20 -18.09
C LEU A 133 0.64 -8.37 -19.38
N LEU A 134 1.81 -8.15 -19.98
CA LEU A 134 1.92 -7.39 -21.23
C LEU A 134 1.12 -8.04 -22.37
N ARG A 135 1.16 -9.37 -22.49
CA ARG A 135 0.38 -10.12 -23.49
C ARG A 135 -1.13 -10.01 -23.27
N ALA A 136 -1.57 -9.94 -22.02
CA ALA A 136 -2.97 -9.73 -21.66
C ALA A 136 -3.42 -8.25 -21.82
N GLY A 137 -2.53 -7.36 -22.28
CA GLY A 137 -2.83 -5.96 -22.57
C GLY A 137 -2.67 -5.03 -21.37
N PHE A 138 -2.05 -5.48 -20.28
CA PHE A 138 -1.73 -4.61 -19.15
C PHE A 138 -0.49 -3.76 -19.48
N PRO A 139 -0.53 -2.44 -19.30
CA PRO A 139 0.58 -1.55 -19.65
C PRO A 139 1.68 -1.48 -18.57
N SER A 140 1.55 -2.25 -17.48
CA SER A 140 2.44 -2.23 -16.32
C SER A 140 2.63 -3.64 -15.77
N ASP A 141 3.76 -3.87 -15.13
CA ASP A 141 4.04 -5.04 -14.30
C ASP A 141 3.37 -4.94 -12.90
N HIS A 142 2.78 -3.80 -12.56
CA HIS A 142 1.94 -3.64 -11.37
C HIS A 142 0.45 -3.80 -11.72
N LEU A 143 -0.29 -4.45 -10.82
CA LEU A 143 -1.74 -4.55 -10.89
C LEU A 143 -2.37 -3.24 -10.41
N MET A 144 -3.45 -2.85 -11.07
CA MET A 144 -4.22 -1.67 -10.69
C MET A 144 -5.04 -1.96 -9.42
N LEU A 145 -4.93 -1.09 -8.41
CA LEU A 145 -5.85 -1.04 -7.27
C LEU A 145 -6.90 0.04 -7.54
N LEU A 146 -8.17 -0.29 -7.38
CA LEU A 146 -9.31 0.61 -7.57
C LEU A 146 -10.15 0.66 -6.29
N ALA A 147 -10.45 1.83 -5.74
CA ALA A 147 -11.36 1.99 -4.60
C ALA A 147 -12.47 3.01 -4.85
#